data_AF-A0A820P9G2-F1
#
_entry.id   AF-A0A820P9G2-F1
#
_cell.length_a   1.000
_cell.length_b   1.000
_cell.length_c   1.000
_cell.angle_alpha   90.00
_cell.angle_beta   90.00
_cell.angle_gamma   90.00
#
_symmetry.space_group_name_H-M   'P 1'
#
loop_
_entity.id
_entity.type
_entity.pdbx_description
1 polymer ?
#
loop_
_entity_poly.entity_id
_entity_poly.type
_entity_poly.pdbx_seq_one_letter_code
_entity_poly.pdbx_strand_id
1 'polypeptide(L)'
;GADGTKTLDERNYYDQMLGQGMGGIAGAIHDPCYHRQCDSIQNINAFAYEKMVQAAAYVLEQLARQDDLKTWLYPEGRQIRYRNQPPKRKYDSINEYFGMPYA
;
A
#
# COMPACT_ATOMS: atom_id res chain seq x y z
N GLY A 1 -1.23 -0.19 7.92
CA GLY A 1 -2.09 0.46 6.91
C GLY A 1 -2.39 1.86 7.40
N ALA A 2 -3.50 2.45 6.99
CA ALA A 2 -3.94 3.76 7.51
C ALA A 2 -4.32 3.72 9.01
N ASP A 3 -4.45 2.51 9.57
CA ASP A 3 -4.64 2.18 10.98
C ASP A 3 -3.40 2.34 11.87
N GLY A 4 -2.23 2.60 11.28
CA GLY A 4 -0.98 2.80 12.01
C GLY A 4 -0.93 4.13 12.77
N THR A 5 -0.14 4.17 13.84
CA THR A 5 0.19 5.42 14.56
C THR A 5 1.54 5.94 14.12
N LYS A 6 1.61 7.24 13.83
CA LYS A 6 2.85 7.91 13.46
C LYS A 6 3.83 7.91 14.63
N THR A 7 5.04 7.42 14.41
CA THR A 7 6.09 7.44 15.44
C THR A 7 6.74 8.82 15.54
N LEU A 8 7.48 9.06 16.63
CA LEU A 8 8.27 10.29 16.77
C LEU A 8 9.34 10.40 15.69
N ASP A 9 10.00 9.29 15.35
CA ASP A 9 11.05 9.25 14.34
C ASP A 9 10.50 9.56 12.95
N GLU A 10 9.35 8.97 12.58
CA GLU A 10 8.67 9.31 11.33
C GLU A 10 8.29 10.78 11.28
N ARG A 11 7.70 11.32 12.36
CA ARG A 11 7.35 12.74 12.45
C ARG A 11 8.58 13.62 12.25
N ASN A 12 9.69 13.34 12.94
CA ASN A 12 10.91 14.13 12.86
C ASN A 12 11.57 14.04 11.48
N TYR A 13 11.59 12.84 10.89
CA TYR A 13 12.08 12.62 9.53
C TYR A 13 11.33 13.48 8.51
N TYR A 14 9.99 13.48 8.57
CA TYR A 14 9.19 14.28 7.65
C TYR A 14 9.27 15.79 7.94
N ASP A 15 9.40 16.21 9.21
CA ASP A 15 9.64 17.62 9.56
C ASP A 15 10.96 18.13 8.96
N GLN A 16 12.03 17.32 9.00
CA GLN A 16 13.31 17.69 8.41
C GLN A 16 13.23 17.76 6.88
N MET A 17 12.49 16.85 6.25
CA MET A 17 12.39 16.75 4.79
C MET A 17 11.44 17.79 4.18
N LEU A 18 10.31 18.06 4.83
CA LEU A 18 9.21 18.88 4.28
C LEU A 18 9.18 20.31 4.85
N GLY A 19 9.94 20.56 5.92
CA GLY A 19 9.93 21.81 6.67
C GLY A 19 9.26 21.66 8.04
N GLN A 20 9.68 22.50 8.99
CA GLN A 20 9.22 22.45 10.37
C GLN A 20 7.69 22.51 10.46
N GLY A 21 7.08 21.53 11.14
CA GLY A 21 5.63 21.41 11.34
C GLY A 21 4.89 20.57 10.29
N MET A 22 5.54 20.16 9.21
CA MET A 22 4.91 19.38 8.12
C MET A 22 4.97 17.86 8.35
N GLY A 23 5.70 17.39 9.35
CA GLY A 23 5.80 15.97 9.71
C GLY A 23 4.59 15.40 10.43
N GLY A 24 3.63 16.26 10.82
CA GLY A 24 2.42 15.89 11.53
C GLY A 24 2.64 15.68 13.03
N ILE A 25 1.79 14.85 13.64
CA ILE A 25 1.73 14.66 15.09
C ILE A 25 2.17 13.24 15.42
N ALA A 26 3.22 13.12 16.25
CA ALA A 26 3.65 11.82 16.78
C ALA A 26 2.60 11.26 17.74
N GLY A 27 2.40 9.94 17.71
CA GLY A 27 1.38 9.22 18.47
C GLY A 27 -0.03 9.31 17.88
N ALA A 28 -0.28 10.17 16.89
CA ALA A 28 -1.56 10.22 16.20
C ALA A 28 -1.68 9.07 15.20
N ILE A 29 -2.89 8.51 15.08
CA ILE A 29 -3.24 7.61 13.97
C ILE A 29 -3.07 8.34 12.63
N HIS A 30 -2.59 7.64 11.61
CA HIS A 30 -2.34 8.24 10.29
C HIS A 30 -3.62 8.79 9.66
N ASP A 31 -4.72 8.04 9.76
CA ASP A 31 -6.05 8.48 9.34
C ASP A 31 -7.07 8.17 10.45
N PRO A 32 -7.52 9.17 11.22
CA PRO A 32 -8.51 8.97 12.27
C PRO A 32 -9.90 8.61 11.76
N CYS A 33 -10.16 8.83 10.46
CA CYS A 33 -11.43 8.53 9.81
C CYS A 33 -11.42 7.21 9.04
N TYR A 34 -10.32 6.47 9.05
CA TYR A 34 -10.22 5.18 8.36
C TYR A 34 -11.39 4.24 8.73
N HIS A 35 -12.15 3.81 7.71
CA HIS A 35 -13.37 2.99 7.85
C HIS A 35 -14.49 3.62 8.71
N ARG A 36 -14.55 4.96 8.80
CA ARG A 36 -15.61 5.70 9.50
C ARG A 36 -16.41 6.56 8.53
N GLN A 37 -17.56 7.05 8.98
CA GLN A 37 -18.41 7.95 8.16
C GLN A 37 -17.71 9.27 7.78
N CYS A 38 -16.70 9.70 8.53
CA CYS A 38 -15.94 10.90 8.22
C CYS A 38 -14.88 10.72 7.12
N ASP A 39 -14.69 9.50 6.60
CA ASP A 39 -13.84 9.20 5.44
C ASP A 39 -14.48 9.78 4.16
N SER A 40 -14.18 11.04 3.91
CA SER A 40 -14.80 11.90 2.90
C SER A 40 -13.75 12.81 2.28
N ILE A 41 -14.10 13.55 1.24
CA ILE A 41 -13.17 14.47 0.57
C ILE A 41 -12.61 15.55 1.49
N GLN A 42 -13.30 15.83 2.61
CA GLN A 42 -12.87 16.77 3.63
C GLN A 42 -11.71 16.23 4.48
N ASN A 43 -11.49 14.90 4.49
CA ASN A 43 -10.40 14.22 5.23
C ASN A 43 -9.17 13.95 4.34
N ILE A 44 -8.90 14.82 3.36
CA ILE A 44 -7.74 14.68 2.46
C ILE A 44 -6.68 15.71 2.84
N ASN A 45 -5.45 15.26 3.07
CA ASN A 45 -4.29 16.14 3.12
C ASN A 45 -3.87 16.51 1.68
N ALA A 46 -4.19 17.74 1.26
CA ALA A 46 -3.95 18.20 -0.11
C ALA A 46 -2.47 18.16 -0.52
N PHE A 47 -1.56 18.52 0.39
CA PHE A 47 -0.12 18.48 0.12
C PHE A 47 0.36 17.06 -0.16
N ALA A 48 0.00 16.11 0.71
CA ALA A 48 0.36 14.71 0.54
C ALA A 48 -0.24 14.14 -0.76
N TYR A 49 -1.51 14.47 -1.05
CA TYR A 49 -2.17 14.06 -2.28
C TYR A 49 -1.41 14.55 -3.53
N GLU A 50 -1.06 15.84 -3.59
CA GLU A 50 -0.32 16.41 -4.72
C GLU A 50 1.05 15.73 -4.90
N LYS A 51 1.80 15.52 -3.81
CA LYS A 51 3.11 14.85 -3.88
C LYS A 51 3.01 13.40 -4.34
N MET A 52 1.98 12.68 -3.92
CA MET A 52 1.74 11.32 -4.40
C MET A 52 1.36 11.28 -5.88
N VAL A 53 0.56 12.24 -6.36
CA VAL A 53 0.25 12.37 -7.79
C VAL A 53 1.52 12.66 -8.60
N GLN A 54 2.37 13.58 -8.14
CA GLN A 54 3.66 13.89 -8.79
C GLN A 54 4.59 12.67 -8.80
N ALA A 55 4.71 11.95 -7.69
CA ALA A 55 5.53 10.75 -7.61
C ALA A 55 5.02 9.63 -8.54
N ALA A 56 3.70 9.42 -8.59
CA ALA A 56 3.10 8.44 -9.50
C ALA A 56 3.35 8.80 -10.98
N ALA A 57 3.15 10.07 -11.35
CA ALA A 57 3.41 10.54 -12.71
C ALA A 57 4.89 10.37 -13.09
N TYR A 58 5.80 10.72 -12.18
CA TYR A 58 7.25 10.55 -12.38
C TYR A 58 7.61 9.08 -12.62
N VAL A 59 7.16 8.17 -11.76
CA VAL A 59 7.47 6.74 -11.90
C VAL A 59 6.89 6.18 -13.21
N LEU A 60 5.65 6.55 -13.57
CA LEU A 60 5.05 6.13 -14.83
C LEU A 60 5.87 6.60 -16.03
N GLU A 61 6.28 7.87 -16.05
CA GLU A 61 7.11 8.40 -17.14
C GLU A 61 8.46 7.69 -17.22
N GLN A 62 9.16 7.54 -16.09
CA GLN A 62 10.48 6.93 -16.04
C GLN A 62 10.47 5.48 -16.52
N LEU A 63 9.45 4.70 -16.12
CA LEU A 63 9.31 3.31 -16.53
C LEU A 63 8.82 3.18 -17.97
N ALA A 64 7.95 4.08 -18.43
CA ALA A 64 7.44 4.05 -19.81
C ALA A 64 8.52 4.41 -20.86
N ARG A 65 9.55 5.18 -20.47
CA ARG A 65 10.68 5.54 -21.32
C ARG A 65 11.79 4.48 -21.37
N GLN A 66 11.67 3.37 -20.64
CA GLN A 66 12.67 2.30 -20.71
C GLN A 66 12.51 1.50 -22.00
N ASP A 67 13.54 1.49 -22.84
CA ASP A 67 13.56 0.72 -24.10
C ASP A 67 13.34 -0.79 -23.86
N ASP A 68 13.94 -1.32 -22.78
CA ASP A 68 13.72 -2.68 -22.29
C ASP A 68 13.39 -2.66 -20.79
N LEU A 69 12.13 -2.33 -20.50
CA LEU A 69 11.59 -2.32 -19.13
C LEU A 69 11.76 -3.67 -18.42
N LYS A 70 11.72 -4.79 -19.14
CA LYS A 70 11.79 -6.12 -18.53
C LYS A 70 13.18 -6.40 -18.00
N THR A 71 14.21 -6.11 -18.80
CA THR A 71 15.60 -6.27 -18.36
C THR A 71 15.94 -5.24 -17.29
N TRP A 72 15.42 -4.01 -17.37
CA TRP A 72 15.60 -3.01 -16.32
C TRP A 72 15.01 -3.46 -14.96
N LEU A 73 13.79 -4.02 -14.96
CA LEU A 73 13.14 -4.51 -13.73
C LEU A 73 13.77 -5.80 -13.19
N TYR A 74 14.33 -6.63 -14.08
CA TYR A 74 14.84 -7.95 -13.74
C TYR A 74 16.19 -8.19 -14.45
N PRO A 75 17.26 -7.48 -14.07
CA PRO A 75 18.55 -7.55 -14.76
C PRO A 75 19.19 -8.94 -14.69
N GLU A 76 18.90 -9.70 -13.63
CA GLU A 76 19.35 -11.09 -13.44
C GLU A 76 18.32 -12.12 -13.94
N GLY A 77 17.30 -11.68 -14.68
CA GLY A 77 16.17 -12.49 -15.08
C GLY A 77 15.06 -12.56 -14.03
N ARG A 78 13.82 -12.80 -14.49
CA ARG A 78 12.66 -12.90 -13.61
C ARG A 78 12.69 -14.25 -12.89
N GLN A 79 12.94 -14.24 -11.59
CA GLN A 79 12.79 -15.42 -10.72
C GLN A 79 11.31 -15.79 -10.64
N ILE A 80 10.85 -16.69 -11.51
CA ILE A 80 9.53 -17.31 -11.34
C ILE A 80 9.67 -18.27 -10.16
N ARG A 81 9.30 -17.80 -8.96
CA ARG A 81 8.97 -18.71 -7.87
C ARG A 81 7.74 -19.47 -8.34
N TYR A 82 7.95 -20.69 -8.85
CA TYR A 82 6.91 -21.70 -8.82
C TYR A 82 6.56 -21.86 -7.34
N ARG A 83 5.54 -21.12 -6.90
CA ARG A 83 4.89 -21.43 -5.64
C ARG A 83 4.47 -22.89 -5.83
N ASN A 84 5.00 -23.79 -5.01
CA ASN A 84 4.36 -25.07 -4.79
C ASN A 84 2.97 -24.72 -4.27
N GLN A 85 2.04 -24.42 -5.19
CA GLN A 85 0.65 -24.26 -4.85
C GLN A 85 0.29 -25.62 -4.28
N PRO A 86 -0.12 -25.70 -3.01
CA PRO A 86 -0.72 -26.93 -2.55
C PRO A 86 -1.83 -27.28 -3.55
N PRO A 87 -1.95 -28.56 -3.95
CA PRO A 87 -2.98 -28.94 -4.90
C PRO A 87 -4.31 -28.33 -4.45
N LYS A 88 -5.02 -27.66 -5.37
CA LYS A 88 -6.34 -27.10 -5.06
C LYS A 88 -7.15 -28.20 -4.39
N ARG A 89 -7.49 -28.02 -3.12
CA ARG A 89 -8.28 -29.00 -2.36
C ARG A 89 -9.59 -29.17 -3.13
N LYS A 90 -9.85 -30.37 -3.64
CA LYS A 90 -11.17 -30.72 -4.16
C LYS A 90 -12.04 -30.95 -2.93
N TYR A 91 -13.13 -30.21 -2.86
CA TYR A 91 -14.16 -30.40 -1.83
C TYR A 91 -15.22 -31.31 -2.43
N ASP A 92 -15.66 -32.31 -1.68
CA ASP A 92 -16.66 -33.28 -2.12
C ASP A 92 -18.10 -32.74 -1.96
N SER A 93 -18.28 -31.65 -1.20
CA SER A 93 -19.57 -30.96 -1.07
C SER A 93 -19.46 -29.46 -0.73
N ILE A 94 -20.58 -28.74 -0.92
CA ILE A 94 -20.73 -27.34 -0.49
C ILE A 94 -20.59 -27.20 1.04
N ASN A 95 -21.08 -28.18 1.81
CA ASN A 95 -20.98 -28.14 3.28
C ASN A 95 -19.54 -28.25 3.76
N GLU A 96 -18.72 -29.08 3.09
CA GLU A 96 -17.29 -29.17 3.35
C GLU A 96 -16.56 -27.85 3.01
N TYR A 97 -16.95 -27.21 1.91
CA TYR A 97 -16.38 -25.92 1.50
C TYR A 97 -16.65 -24.80 2.52
N PHE A 98 -17.86 -24.75 3.10
CA PHE A 98 -18.27 -23.73 4.06
C PHE A 98 -18.11 -24.12 5.54
N GLY A 99 -17.62 -25.34 5.84
CA GLY A 99 -17.49 -25.83 7.21
C GLY A 99 -18.82 -25.91 7.97
N MET A 100 -19.93 -26.15 7.27
CA MET A 100 -21.25 -26.22 7.88
C MET A 100 -21.52 -27.61 8.47
N PRO A 101 -22.16 -27.71 9.65
CA PRO A 101 -22.56 -29.01 10.20
C PRO A 101 -23.54 -29.70 9.25
N TYR A 102 -23.34 -31.00 9.03
CA TYR A 102 -24.33 -31.81 8.34
C TYR A 102 -25.57 -31.91 9.24
N ALA A 103 -26.72 -31.52 8.70
CA ALA A 103 -28.01 -31.70 9.34
C ALA A 103 -28.42 -33.18 9.33
#